data_AF-A0A953ACD2-F1
#
_entry.id   AF-A0A953ACD2-F1
#
_cell.length_a   1.000
_cell.length_b   1.000
_cell.length_c   1.000
_cell.angle_alpha   90.00
_cell.angle_beta   90.00
_cell.angle_gamma   90.00
#
_symmetry.space_group_name_H-M   'P 1'
#
loop_
_entity.id
_entity.type
_entity.pdbx_description
1 polymer ?
#
loop_
_entity_poly.entity_id
_entity_poly.type
_entity_poly.pdbx_seq_one_letter_code
_entity_poly.pdbx_strand_id
1 'polypeptide(L)'
;MDYRARPDGGCPALATYYLETASPQDELIAGPSGAAYIFPSRWPVDQLPAFLEHSQRLLTGMGLCLLQVLDGDWRQDLGLPFPASMRLTSVERQRSFIEALQPAGLRGLFTGAGGLSLSYKKVAGLPVYHNLGLVSSVSQLVNLVRGMQAIHRKRPLFLHLYILAWRLTPSALLEALQSLGEAVCPVTPGQLLQLIAQHEAGGREKE
;
A
#
# COMPACT_ATOMS: atom_id res chain seq x y z
N MET A 1 -41.46 -12.46 1.23
CA MET A 1 -40.12 -11.85 1.28
C MET A 1 -39.77 -11.43 -0.14
N ASP A 2 -39.82 -10.12 -0.40
CA ASP A 2 -39.60 -9.53 -1.71
C ASP A 2 -38.10 -9.35 -1.93
N TYR A 3 -37.50 -10.17 -2.78
CA TYR A 3 -36.08 -10.13 -3.13
C TYR A 3 -35.87 -9.08 -4.24
N ARG A 4 -36.07 -7.81 -3.90
CA ARG A 4 -35.60 -6.72 -4.77
C ARG A 4 -34.09 -6.59 -4.59
N ALA A 5 -33.35 -7.04 -5.60
CA ALA A 5 -31.92 -6.79 -5.74
C ALA A 5 -31.65 -5.30 -5.53
N ARG A 6 -31.00 -4.96 -4.41
CA ARG A 6 -30.42 -3.63 -4.24
C ARG A 6 -29.16 -3.52 -5.10
N PRO A 7 -28.85 -2.35 -5.66
CA PRO A 7 -27.75 -2.15 -6.63
C PRO A 7 -26.34 -2.16 -5.99
N ASP A 8 -26.15 -2.88 -4.89
CA ASP A 8 -24.96 -2.83 -4.03
C ASP A 8 -24.13 -4.09 -4.32
N GLY A 9 -23.34 -4.04 -5.39
CA GLY A 9 -22.44 -5.12 -5.82
C GLY A 9 -21.26 -5.40 -4.87
N GLY A 10 -21.53 -5.62 -3.58
CA GLY A 10 -20.54 -5.94 -2.55
C GLY A 10 -21.06 -6.97 -1.54
N CYS A 11 -20.15 -7.49 -0.71
CA CYS A 11 -20.48 -8.39 0.40
C CYS A 11 -20.34 -7.64 1.74
N PRO A 12 -21.31 -6.78 2.13
CA PRO A 12 -21.19 -5.93 3.31
C PRO A 12 -20.98 -6.73 4.59
N ALA A 13 -21.63 -7.90 4.72
CA ALA A 13 -21.44 -8.78 5.87
C ALA A 13 -19.98 -9.26 6.03
N LEU A 14 -19.28 -9.52 4.92
CA LEU A 14 -17.87 -9.92 4.97
C LEU A 14 -16.97 -8.74 5.35
N ALA A 15 -17.25 -7.54 4.83
CA ALA A 15 -16.51 -6.34 5.22
C ALA A 15 -16.69 -6.04 6.71
N THR A 16 -17.92 -6.12 7.22
CA THR A 16 -18.24 -5.98 8.64
C THR A 16 -17.48 -7.01 9.48
N TYR A 17 -17.46 -8.28 9.07
CA TYR A 17 -16.71 -9.33 9.78
C TYR A 17 -15.23 -8.96 9.97
N TYR A 18 -14.52 -8.54 8.92
CA TYR A 18 -13.12 -8.17 9.04
C TYR A 18 -12.90 -6.91 9.88
N LEU A 19 -13.80 -5.92 9.78
CA LEU A 19 -13.72 -4.70 10.60
C LEU A 19 -13.95 -4.98 12.08
N GLU A 20 -14.89 -5.86 12.41
CA GLU A 20 -15.26 -6.19 13.80
C GLU A 20 -14.30 -7.20 14.45
N THR A 21 -13.62 -8.03 13.67
CA THR A 21 -12.69 -9.06 14.18
C THR A 21 -11.21 -8.66 14.14
N ALA A 22 -10.89 -7.48 13.59
CA ALA A 22 -9.53 -6.94 13.59
C ALA A 22 -9.00 -6.75 15.02
N SER A 23 -7.81 -7.27 15.30
CA SER A 23 -7.09 -6.97 16.53
C SER A 23 -6.50 -5.55 16.48
N PRO A 24 -6.04 -4.99 17.61
CA PRO A 24 -5.34 -3.70 17.61
C PRO A 24 -4.03 -3.68 16.80
N GLN A 25 -3.51 -4.84 16.40
CA GLN A 25 -2.32 -4.99 15.55
C GLN A 25 -2.67 -5.13 14.06
N ASP A 26 -3.96 -5.24 13.72
CA ASP A 26 -4.42 -5.35 12.35
C ASP A 26 -4.83 -3.98 11.81
N GLU A 27 -4.56 -3.75 10.53
CA GLU A 27 -5.01 -2.56 9.84
C GLU A 27 -5.37 -2.92 8.39
N LEU A 28 -6.59 -2.56 8.00
CA LEU A 28 -7.07 -2.80 6.64
C LEU A 28 -6.62 -1.67 5.72
N ILE A 29 -6.17 -2.05 4.52
CA ILE A 29 -5.82 -1.13 3.43
C ILE A 29 -6.83 -1.35 2.30
N ALA A 30 -7.31 -0.27 1.68
CA ALA A 30 -8.07 -0.38 0.44
C ALA A 30 -7.19 -0.98 -0.66
N GLY A 31 -7.67 -2.06 -1.27
CA GLY A 31 -6.95 -2.78 -2.31
C GLY A 31 -6.74 -1.97 -3.60
N PRO A 32 -5.91 -2.51 -4.52
CA PRO A 32 -5.66 -1.90 -5.83
C PRO A 32 -6.97 -1.65 -6.59
N SER A 33 -7.26 -0.46 -7.11
CA SER A 33 -6.60 0.83 -6.83
C SER A 33 -7.65 1.82 -6.33
N GLY A 34 -8.51 1.42 -5.39
CA GLY A 34 -9.65 2.22 -4.90
C GLY A 34 -10.91 1.36 -4.79
N ALA A 35 -12.01 1.84 -5.37
CA ALA A 35 -13.29 1.11 -5.42
C ALA A 35 -13.20 -0.22 -6.20
N ALA A 36 -12.29 -0.30 -7.17
CA ALA A 36 -12.07 -1.46 -8.00
C ALA A 36 -10.63 -1.49 -8.51
N TYR A 37 -10.24 -2.62 -9.11
CA TYR A 37 -8.92 -2.76 -9.70
C TYR A 37 -8.84 -2.06 -11.05
N ILE A 38 -8.09 -0.95 -11.06
CA ILE A 38 -7.73 -0.21 -12.26
C ILE A 38 -6.20 -0.03 -12.33
N PHE A 39 -5.68 0.15 -13.54
CA PHE A 39 -4.36 0.74 -13.76
C PHE A 39 -4.55 2.22 -14.07
N PRO A 40 -4.27 3.14 -13.12
CA PRO A 40 -4.47 4.56 -13.33
C PRO A 40 -3.91 5.04 -14.67
N SER A 41 -2.66 4.71 -15.00
CA SER A 41 -1.98 5.08 -16.25
C SER A 41 -2.77 4.76 -17.52
N ARG A 42 -3.60 3.71 -17.49
CA ARG A 42 -4.41 3.24 -18.62
C ARG A 42 -5.90 3.52 -18.47
N TRP A 43 -6.32 4.09 -17.34
CA TRP A 43 -7.71 4.47 -17.11
C TRP A 43 -8.08 5.71 -17.94
N PRO A 44 -9.27 5.78 -18.56
CA PRO A 44 -9.70 6.95 -19.31
C PRO A 44 -9.64 8.21 -18.44
N VAL A 45 -8.91 9.23 -18.90
CA VAL A 45 -8.63 10.45 -18.12
C VAL A 45 -9.92 11.12 -17.66
N ASP A 46 -10.90 11.25 -18.55
CA ASP A 46 -12.17 11.91 -18.27
C ASP A 46 -13.07 11.12 -17.29
N GLN A 47 -12.80 9.82 -17.10
CA GLN A 47 -13.56 8.97 -16.17
C GLN A 47 -12.87 8.80 -14.82
N LEU A 48 -11.59 9.19 -14.70
CA LEU A 48 -10.85 9.06 -13.45
C LEU A 48 -11.47 9.87 -12.29
N PRO A 49 -11.93 11.11 -12.48
CA PRO A 49 -12.56 11.87 -11.39
C PRO A 49 -13.79 11.16 -10.81
N ALA A 50 -14.69 10.67 -11.66
CA ALA A 50 -15.89 9.95 -11.22
C ALA A 50 -15.56 8.65 -10.47
N PHE A 51 -14.53 7.92 -10.93
CA PHE A 51 -14.02 6.73 -10.23
C PHE A 51 -13.47 7.09 -8.84
N LEU A 52 -12.69 8.17 -8.72
CA LEU A 52 -12.12 8.60 -7.45
C LEU A 52 -13.19 9.09 -6.48
N GLU A 53 -14.21 9.79 -6.97
CA GLU A 53 -15.36 10.22 -6.16
C GLU A 53 -16.14 9.01 -5.62
N HIS A 54 -16.35 7.98 -6.44
CA HIS A 54 -16.97 6.74 -6.00
C HIS A 54 -16.10 6.01 -4.96
N SER A 55 -14.79 5.94 -5.20
CA SER A 55 -13.81 5.39 -4.27
C SER A 55 -13.83 6.12 -2.92
N GLN A 56 -13.88 7.45 -2.94
CA GLN A 56 -13.97 8.28 -1.74
C GLN A 56 -15.18 7.88 -0.88
N ARG A 57 -16.37 7.77 -1.49
CA ARG A 57 -17.59 7.38 -0.78
C ARG A 57 -17.47 6.00 -0.12
N LEU A 58 -16.94 5.03 -0.86
CA LEU A 58 -16.77 3.66 -0.35
C LEU A 58 -15.75 3.59 0.79
N LEU A 59 -14.58 4.21 0.61
CA LEU A 59 -13.54 4.24 1.64
C LEU A 59 -14.02 4.97 2.90
N THR A 60 -14.77 6.06 2.75
CA THR A 60 -15.40 6.78 3.87
C THR A 60 -16.36 5.86 4.63
N GLY A 61 -17.25 5.16 3.91
CA GLY A 61 -18.22 4.26 4.53
C GLY A 61 -17.60 3.06 5.25
N MET A 62 -16.40 2.64 4.86
CA MET A 62 -15.65 1.55 5.49
C MET A 62 -14.60 2.01 6.50
N GLY A 63 -14.37 3.32 6.64
CA GLY A 63 -13.28 3.87 7.48
C GLY A 63 -11.87 3.53 6.98
N LEU A 64 -11.70 3.18 5.70
CA LEU A 64 -10.41 2.79 5.15
C LEU A 64 -9.57 4.04 4.82
N CYS A 65 -8.54 4.26 5.63
CA CYS A 65 -7.71 5.48 5.56
C CYS A 65 -6.37 5.27 4.83
N LEU A 66 -6.13 4.10 4.25
CA LEU A 66 -4.90 3.76 3.52
C LEU A 66 -5.26 3.13 2.19
N LEU A 67 -4.47 3.41 1.16
CA LEU A 67 -4.71 2.90 -0.19
C LEU A 67 -3.46 2.21 -0.76
N GLN A 68 -3.66 1.02 -1.31
CA GLN A 68 -2.71 0.39 -2.23
C GLN A 68 -3.11 0.73 -3.67
N VAL A 69 -2.15 1.20 -4.47
CA VAL A 69 -2.33 1.42 -5.91
C VAL A 69 -1.36 0.55 -6.70
N LEU A 70 -1.89 -0.21 -7.65
CA LEU A 70 -1.09 -0.86 -8.68
C LEU A 70 -1.34 -0.16 -10.01
N ASP A 71 -0.28 0.02 -10.78
CA ASP A 71 -0.35 0.66 -12.08
C ASP A 71 0.44 -0.12 -13.14
N GLY A 72 0.24 0.22 -14.41
CA GLY A 72 1.09 -0.22 -15.51
C GLY A 72 2.51 0.30 -15.36
N ASP A 73 3.49 -0.53 -15.72
CA ASP A 73 4.87 -0.09 -15.91
C ASP A 73 5.05 0.19 -17.40
N TRP A 74 5.40 1.43 -17.78
CA TRP A 74 5.67 1.80 -19.18
C TRP A 74 6.72 0.90 -19.83
N ARG A 75 7.60 0.28 -19.05
CA ARG A 75 8.59 -0.69 -19.54
C ARG A 75 7.96 -1.97 -20.07
N GLN A 76 6.76 -2.32 -19.59
CA GLN A 76 5.96 -3.42 -20.16
C GLN A 76 5.44 -3.07 -21.55
N ASP A 77 5.12 -1.80 -21.81
CA ASP A 77 4.68 -1.35 -23.13
C ASP A 77 5.83 -1.43 -24.16
N LEU A 78 7.08 -1.42 -23.69
CA LEU A 78 8.28 -1.63 -24.51
C LEU A 78 8.64 -3.10 -24.73
N GLY A 79 7.87 -4.05 -24.20
CA GLY A 79 8.13 -5.49 -24.32
C GLY A 79 9.42 -5.95 -23.62
N LEU A 80 9.97 -5.14 -22.72
CA LEU A 80 11.22 -5.45 -22.03
C LEU A 80 10.96 -6.50 -20.94
N PRO A 81 11.81 -7.53 -20.78
CA PRO A 81 11.63 -8.62 -19.82
C PRO A 81 12.02 -8.22 -18.40
N PHE A 82 11.62 -7.02 -17.96
CA PHE A 82 11.83 -6.58 -16.59
C PHE A 82 10.63 -6.96 -15.73
N PRO A 83 10.86 -7.43 -14.49
CA PRO A 83 9.76 -7.68 -13.56
C PRO A 83 8.97 -6.38 -13.37
N ALA A 84 7.68 -6.47 -13.65
CA ALA A 84 6.73 -5.38 -13.49
C ALA A 84 6.74 -4.89 -12.03
N SER A 85 7.28 -3.69 -11.79
CA SER A 85 7.21 -3.09 -10.45
C SER A 85 5.76 -2.73 -10.08
N MET A 86 4.89 -2.57 -11.07
CA MET A 86 3.48 -2.17 -10.98
C MET A 86 3.27 -0.85 -10.23
N ARG A 87 4.27 0.03 -10.30
CA ARG A 87 4.35 1.26 -9.51
C ARG A 87 3.65 2.40 -10.23
N LEU A 88 2.76 3.11 -9.52
CA LEU A 88 2.26 4.41 -9.94
C LEU A 88 3.41 5.43 -9.86
N THR A 89 3.97 5.82 -11.00
CA THR A 89 5.15 6.71 -11.05
C THR A 89 4.81 8.18 -11.27
N SER A 90 3.70 8.50 -11.93
CA SER A 90 3.26 9.89 -12.17
C SER A 90 2.91 10.58 -10.86
N VAL A 91 3.58 11.71 -10.58
CA VAL A 91 3.33 12.54 -9.40
C VAL A 91 1.95 13.20 -9.49
N GLU A 92 1.54 13.58 -10.68
CA GLU A 92 0.24 14.18 -10.96
C GLU A 92 -0.88 13.20 -10.62
N ARG A 93 -0.77 11.94 -11.05
CA ARG A 93 -1.75 10.91 -10.69
C ARG A 93 -1.71 10.59 -9.19
N GLN A 94 -0.53 10.49 -8.59
CA GLN A 94 -0.41 10.33 -7.12
C GLN A 94 -1.16 11.46 -6.40
N ARG A 95 -0.97 12.71 -6.85
CA ARG A 95 -1.66 13.88 -6.32
C ARG A 95 -3.18 13.78 -6.49
N SER A 96 -3.68 13.44 -7.69
CA SER A 96 -5.12 13.30 -7.93
C SER A 96 -5.79 12.28 -6.99
N PHE A 97 -5.13 11.13 -6.76
CA PHE A 97 -5.61 10.15 -5.79
C PHE A 97 -5.63 10.71 -4.37
N ILE A 98 -4.55 11.38 -3.97
CA ILE A 98 -4.45 11.94 -2.61
C ILE A 98 -5.51 13.00 -2.38
N GLU A 99 -5.63 13.98 -3.27
CA GLU A 99 -6.57 15.09 -3.13
C GLU A 99 -8.03 14.61 -3.14
N ALA A 100 -8.37 13.67 -4.03
CA ALA A 100 -9.74 13.15 -4.12
C ALA A 100 -10.13 12.28 -2.91
N LEU A 101 -9.17 11.58 -2.30
CA LEU A 101 -9.45 10.64 -1.20
C LEU A 101 -9.12 11.22 0.18
N GLN A 102 -8.47 12.38 0.26
CA GLN A 102 -8.20 13.07 1.52
C GLN A 102 -9.48 13.33 2.35
N PRO A 103 -10.63 13.71 1.77
CA PRO A 103 -11.87 13.86 2.52
C PRO A 103 -12.39 12.54 3.14
N ALA A 104 -11.97 11.38 2.62
CA ALA A 104 -12.26 10.07 3.22
C ALA A 104 -11.32 9.74 4.40
N GLY A 105 -10.44 10.66 4.79
CA GLY A 105 -9.46 10.46 5.86
C GLY A 105 -8.17 9.76 5.40
N LEU A 106 -7.85 9.81 4.10
CA LEU A 106 -6.62 9.19 3.59
C LEU A 106 -5.38 9.71 4.35
N ARG A 107 -4.57 8.78 4.87
CA ARG A 107 -3.32 9.05 5.62
C ARG A 107 -2.06 8.75 4.82
N GLY A 108 -2.18 8.02 3.71
CA GLY A 108 -1.08 7.79 2.78
C GLY A 108 -1.38 6.73 1.74
N LEU A 109 -0.43 6.57 0.81
CA LEU A 109 -0.57 5.73 -0.37
C LEU A 109 0.61 4.79 -0.50
N PHE A 110 0.34 3.50 -0.67
CA PHE A 110 1.31 2.48 -1.04
C PHE A 110 1.19 2.19 -2.54
N THR A 111 2.31 1.96 -3.23
CA THR A 111 2.24 1.57 -4.64
C THR A 111 3.38 0.66 -5.09
N GLY A 112 3.07 -0.15 -6.10
CA GLY A 112 3.96 -1.19 -6.62
C GLY A 112 3.85 -2.52 -5.87
N ALA A 113 4.40 -3.55 -6.49
CA ALA A 113 4.41 -4.92 -5.99
C ALA A 113 5.74 -5.64 -6.31
N GLY A 114 6.84 -4.92 -6.56
CA GLY A 114 8.07 -5.57 -7.03
C GLY A 114 9.37 -4.74 -7.02
N GLY A 115 9.37 -3.56 -6.39
CA GLY A 115 10.58 -2.72 -6.36
C GLY A 115 11.67 -3.30 -5.44
N LEU A 116 12.94 -3.12 -5.80
CA LEU A 116 14.07 -3.42 -4.89
C LEU A 116 14.69 -2.16 -4.28
N SER A 117 14.28 -0.99 -4.76
CA SER A 117 14.77 0.30 -4.28
C SER A 117 13.87 0.85 -3.18
N LEU A 118 14.47 1.18 -2.04
CA LEU A 118 13.77 1.91 -0.99
C LEU A 118 13.37 3.29 -1.51
N SER A 119 12.07 3.58 -1.53
CA SER A 119 11.60 4.88 -2.00
C SER A 119 10.27 5.23 -1.35
N TYR A 120 10.28 6.31 -0.59
CA TYR A 120 9.09 7.00 -0.13
C TYR A 120 9.31 8.50 -0.25
N LYS A 121 8.23 9.27 -0.38
CA LYS A 121 8.26 10.74 -0.52
C LYS A 121 6.93 11.33 -0.08
N LYS A 122 6.88 12.64 0.12
CA LYS A 122 5.63 13.38 0.31
C LYS A 122 5.06 13.87 -1.02
N VAL A 123 3.77 13.69 -1.22
CA VAL A 123 3.00 14.26 -2.34
C VAL A 123 1.73 14.87 -1.75
N ALA A 124 1.45 16.15 -2.04
CA ALA A 124 0.31 16.87 -1.47
C ALA A 124 0.18 16.71 0.06
N GLY A 125 1.31 16.73 0.77
CA GLY A 125 1.36 16.62 2.23
C GLY A 125 1.27 15.19 2.79
N LEU A 126 0.88 14.19 2.00
CA LEU A 126 0.79 12.79 2.44
C LEU A 126 1.99 11.94 1.98
N PRO A 127 2.38 10.93 2.77
CA PRO A 127 3.43 10.01 2.39
C PRO A 127 2.95 9.03 1.29
N VAL A 128 3.80 8.87 0.28
CA VAL A 128 3.69 7.88 -0.79
C VAL A 128 4.85 6.91 -0.66
N TYR A 129 4.57 5.64 -0.40
CA TYR A 129 5.55 4.59 -0.21
C TYR A 129 5.56 3.61 -1.39
N HIS A 130 6.74 3.29 -1.91
CA HIS A 130 6.91 2.27 -2.96
C HIS A 130 7.29 0.93 -2.35
N ASN A 131 6.39 -0.05 -2.51
CA ASN A 131 6.55 -1.34 -1.86
C ASN A 131 7.79 -2.09 -2.35
N LEU A 132 8.39 -2.81 -1.42
CA LEU A 132 9.53 -3.68 -1.68
C LEU A 132 9.08 -5.10 -2.01
N GLY A 133 9.66 -5.64 -3.08
CA GLY A 133 9.52 -7.02 -3.51
C GLY A 133 8.11 -7.44 -3.95
N LEU A 134 8.04 -8.67 -4.46
CA LEU A 134 6.85 -9.51 -4.51
C LEU A 134 7.20 -10.76 -3.70
N VAL A 135 6.98 -10.69 -2.39
CA VAL A 135 7.53 -11.68 -1.46
C VAL A 135 6.61 -12.89 -1.40
N SER A 136 7.18 -14.06 -1.68
CA SER A 136 6.44 -15.31 -1.89
C SER A 136 7.00 -16.50 -1.12
N SER A 137 8.07 -16.31 -0.33
CA SER A 137 8.62 -17.30 0.59
C SER A 137 9.25 -16.65 1.81
N VAL A 138 9.41 -17.42 2.90
CA VAL A 138 10.11 -17.00 4.12
C VAL A 138 11.55 -16.57 3.80
N SER A 139 12.27 -17.38 3.02
CA SER A 139 13.65 -17.10 2.63
C SER A 139 13.78 -15.80 1.83
N GLN A 140 12.85 -15.53 0.91
CA GLN A 140 12.84 -14.29 0.12
C GLN A 140 12.63 -13.07 1.02
N LEU A 141 11.70 -13.17 1.99
CA LEU A 141 11.44 -12.11 2.96
C LEU A 141 12.71 -11.79 3.77
N VAL A 142 13.29 -12.82 4.40
CA VAL A 142 14.47 -12.69 5.26
C VAL A 142 15.66 -12.10 4.48
N ASN A 143 15.91 -12.62 3.27
CA ASN A 143 17.00 -12.15 2.43
C ASN A 143 16.80 -10.69 1.99
N LEU A 144 15.57 -10.30 1.64
CA LEU A 144 15.26 -8.92 1.26
C LEU A 144 15.51 -7.97 2.45
N VAL A 145 15.01 -8.28 3.64
CA VAL A 145 15.20 -7.43 4.83
C VAL A 145 16.68 -7.31 5.20
N ARG A 146 17.41 -8.44 5.27
CA ARG A 146 18.85 -8.44 5.58
C ARG A 146 19.66 -7.69 4.52
N GLY A 147 19.32 -7.87 3.24
CA GLY A 147 19.92 -7.11 2.14
C GLY A 147 19.74 -5.60 2.29
N MET A 148 18.52 -5.16 2.59
CA MET A 148 18.23 -3.73 2.83
C MET A 148 18.97 -3.19 4.05
N GLN A 149 19.07 -3.96 5.13
CA GLN A 149 19.84 -3.61 6.32
C GLN A 149 21.34 -3.47 6.06
N ALA A 150 21.89 -4.29 5.14
CA ALA A 150 23.30 -4.25 4.76
C ALA A 150 23.63 -3.07 3.82
N ILE A 151 22.74 -2.79 2.87
CA ILE A 151 22.87 -1.68 1.91
C ILE A 151 22.68 -0.33 2.62
N HIS A 152 21.62 -0.19 3.41
CA HIS A 152 21.27 1.04 4.08
C HIS A 152 21.77 1.00 5.52
N ARG A 153 22.86 1.71 5.85
CA ARG A 153 23.43 1.75 7.21
C ARG A 153 22.77 2.76 8.14
N LYS A 154 22.04 3.74 7.61
CA LYS A 154 21.29 4.71 8.43
C LYS A 154 20.11 4.01 9.12
N ARG A 155 19.83 4.41 10.35
CA ARG A 155 18.72 3.91 11.17
C ARG A 155 17.91 5.11 11.68
N PRO A 156 16.58 4.97 11.87
CA PRO A 156 15.77 3.79 11.57
C PRO A 156 15.64 3.52 10.05
N LEU A 157 15.37 2.26 9.70
CA LEU A 157 15.10 1.83 8.32
C LEU A 157 13.62 1.44 8.23
N PHE A 158 12.87 2.13 7.39
CA PHE A 158 11.44 1.90 7.20
C PHE A 158 11.22 1.01 5.99
N LEU A 159 10.63 -0.17 6.19
CA LEU A 159 10.39 -1.17 5.14
C LEU A 159 8.92 -1.56 5.09
N HIS A 160 8.29 -1.43 3.92
CA HIS A 160 7.00 -2.05 3.60
C HIS A 160 7.21 -3.08 2.48
N LEU A 161 6.84 -4.33 2.73
CA LEU A 161 7.02 -5.44 1.79
C LEU A 161 5.67 -5.86 1.22
N TYR A 162 5.60 -6.09 -0.09
CA TYR A 162 4.37 -6.61 -0.72
C TYR A 162 4.36 -8.14 -0.65
N ILE A 163 3.38 -8.71 0.05
CA ILE A 163 3.28 -10.16 0.29
C ILE A 163 2.32 -10.82 -0.70
N LEU A 164 2.75 -11.91 -1.32
CA LEU A 164 1.90 -12.74 -2.18
C LEU A 164 1.07 -13.72 -1.31
N ALA A 165 -0.15 -13.31 -0.98
CA ALA A 165 -1.03 -14.02 -0.03
C ALA A 165 -1.32 -15.49 -0.38
N TRP A 166 -1.29 -15.86 -1.67
CA TRP A 166 -1.52 -17.24 -2.12
C TRP A 166 -0.33 -18.18 -1.88
N ARG A 167 0.82 -17.64 -1.44
CA ARG A 167 2.05 -18.42 -1.18
C ARG A 167 2.56 -18.29 0.25
N LEU A 168 2.24 -17.19 0.93
CA LEU A 168 2.64 -16.95 2.31
C LEU A 168 1.44 -16.80 3.23
N THR A 169 1.40 -17.63 4.26
CA THR A 169 0.40 -17.58 5.32
C THR A 169 0.87 -16.67 6.47
N PRO A 170 -0.03 -16.23 7.36
CA PRO A 170 0.35 -15.49 8.57
C PRO A 170 1.39 -16.22 9.43
N SER A 171 1.28 -17.56 9.58
CA SER A 171 2.26 -18.35 10.34
C SER A 171 3.65 -18.33 9.72
N ALA A 172 3.75 -18.37 8.38
CA ALA A 172 5.03 -18.25 7.68
C ALA A 172 5.65 -16.85 7.84
N LEU A 173 4.82 -15.79 7.90
CA LEU A 173 5.30 -14.45 8.20
C LEU A 173 5.86 -14.36 9.63
N LEU A 174 5.22 -15.02 10.60
CA LEU A 174 5.70 -15.09 11.97
C LEU A 174 7.07 -15.81 12.06
N GLU A 175 7.25 -16.93 11.37
CA GLU A 175 8.54 -17.64 11.26
C GLU A 175 9.64 -16.73 10.68
N ALA A 176 9.30 -15.95 9.65
CA ALA A 176 10.21 -14.99 9.05
C ALA A 176 10.65 -13.90 10.05
N LEU A 177 9.71 -13.34 10.82
CA LEU A 177 10.00 -12.34 11.84
C LEU A 177 10.89 -12.89 12.96
N GLN A 178 10.61 -14.12 13.42
CA GLN A 178 11.47 -14.80 14.40
C GLN A 178 12.90 -14.99 13.89
N SER A 179 13.05 -15.33 12.60
CA SER A 179 14.36 -15.50 11.94
C SER A 179 15.13 -14.18 11.75
N LEU A 180 14.42 -13.04 11.73
CA LEU A 180 15.01 -11.71 11.64
C LEU A 180 15.45 -11.16 13.01
N GLY A 181 14.87 -11.67 14.09
CA GLY A 181 15.20 -11.33 15.48
C GLY A 181 14.72 -9.94 15.92
N GLU A 182 15.08 -9.56 17.14
CA GLU A 182 14.57 -8.36 17.83
C GLU A 182 14.96 -7.02 17.18
N ALA A 183 15.92 -7.03 16.25
CA ALA A 183 16.32 -5.84 15.49
C ALA A 183 15.26 -5.37 14.49
N VAL A 184 14.21 -6.17 14.24
CA VAL A 184 13.08 -5.83 13.37
C VAL A 184 11.83 -5.64 14.22
N CYS A 185 11.23 -4.46 14.11
CA CYS A 185 9.98 -4.13 14.78
C CYS A 185 8.83 -4.15 13.77
N PRO A 186 7.92 -5.15 13.81
CA PRO A 186 6.71 -5.13 12.99
C PRO A 186 5.78 -4.02 13.49
N VAL A 187 5.25 -3.24 12.56
CA VAL A 187 4.30 -2.16 12.82
C VAL A 187 3.17 -2.21 11.79
N THR A 188 2.03 -1.60 12.12
CA THR A 188 0.96 -1.43 11.14
C THR A 188 1.41 -0.50 9.99
N PRO A 189 0.86 -0.64 8.79
CA PRO A 189 1.15 0.23 7.65
C PRO A 189 0.99 1.74 7.95
N GLY A 190 -0.03 2.12 8.72
CA GLY A 190 -0.29 3.49 9.15
C GLY A 190 0.74 4.00 10.14
N GLN A 191 1.16 3.17 11.11
CA GLN A 191 2.26 3.50 12.02
C GLN A 191 3.57 3.69 11.25
N LEU A 192 3.86 2.84 10.25
CA LEU A 192 5.03 3.00 9.39
C LEU A 192 5.06 4.39 8.73
N LEU A 193 3.95 4.81 8.12
CA LEU A 193 3.85 6.11 7.47
C LEU A 193 3.97 7.27 8.45
N GLN A 194 3.42 7.14 9.66
CA GLN A 194 3.55 8.12 10.72
C GLN A 194 5.01 8.27 11.17
N LEU A 195 5.72 7.16 11.38
CA LEU A 195 7.13 7.16 11.76
C LEU A 195 8.02 7.81 10.68
N ILE A 196 7.74 7.52 9.40
CA ILE A 196 8.41 8.20 8.27
C ILE A 196 8.17 9.71 8.34
N ALA A 197 6.92 10.14 8.53
CA ALA A 197 6.57 11.55 8.56
C ALA A 197 7.26 12.30 9.72
N GLN A 198 7.33 11.68 10.90
CA GLN A 198 8.01 12.22 12.09
C GLN A 198 9.53 12.29 11.89
N HIS A 199 10.13 11.24 11.33
CA HIS A 199 11.58 11.20 11.07
C HIS A 199 12.01 12.31 10.11
N GLU A 200 11.25 12.55 9.03
CA GLU A 200 11.54 13.62 8.09
C GLU A 200 11.37 15.03 8.68
N ALA A 201 10.44 15.21 9.63
CA ALA A 201 10.24 16.50 10.31
C ALA A 201 11.40 16.82 11.24
N GLY A 202 11.81 15.87 12.09
CA GLY A 202 12.93 16.05 13.03
C GLY A 202 14.31 16.16 12.36
N GLY A 203 14.42 15.78 11.08
CA GLY A 203 15.63 15.99 10.28
C GLY A 203 15.82 17.43 9.77
N ARG A 204 14.74 18.23 9.69
CA ARG A 204 14.78 19.62 9.18
C ARG A 204 14.95 20.68 10.27
N GLU A 205 14.78 20.33 11.54
CA GLU A 205 15.01 21.24 12.67
C GLU A 205 16.48 21.33 13.10
N LYS A 206 17.39 20.63 12.40
CA LYS A 206 18.83 20.56 12.70
C LYS A 206 19.74 21.18 11.62
N GLU A 207 19.17 21.89 10.65
CA GLU A 207 19.88 22.77 9.70
C GLU A 207 19.50 24.23 9.94
#